data_AF-A0A4Q4WDY4-F1
#
_entry.id   AF-A0A4Q4WDY4-F1
#
_cell.length_a   1.000
_cell.length_b   1.000
_cell.length_c   1.000
_cell.angle_alpha   90.00
_cell.angle_beta   90.00
_cell.angle_gamma   90.00
#
_symmetry.space_group_name_H-M   'P 1'
#
loop_
_entity.id
_entity.type
_entity.pdbx_description
1 polymer ?
#
loop_
_entity_poly.entity_id
_entity_poly.type
_entity_poly.pdbx_seq_one_letter_code
_entity_poly.pdbx_strand_id
1 'polypeptide(L)'
;MQFKAILSIVAIATLAISGVDAGLQDPGVYARDIAPVQLLRIAEYRSRYAGALDDAQTAVLDRMKADVVALATDDVPALEEACNAAFGAAECRYLLTGKGESEGKARRAFVLASRQKPMCECSDESDWCDDGFRCDYQFNQCAVNDGCGSLGMFACDGFCIVK
;
A
#
# COMPACT_ATOMS: atom_id res chain seq x y z
N MET A 1 -43.54 5.10 -52.33
CA MET A 1 -43.46 4.43 -51.01
C MET A 1 -42.27 5.01 -50.28
N GLN A 2 -42.49 5.82 -49.24
CA GLN A 2 -41.41 6.43 -48.45
C GLN A 2 -41.26 5.68 -47.13
N PHE A 3 -40.09 5.09 -46.90
CA PHE A 3 -39.73 4.45 -45.63
C PHE A 3 -39.11 5.50 -44.70
N LYS A 4 -39.81 5.86 -43.63
CA LYS A 4 -39.27 6.65 -42.52
C LYS A 4 -38.49 5.72 -41.60
N ALA A 5 -37.16 5.89 -41.52
CA ALA A 5 -36.33 5.24 -40.52
C ALA A 5 -36.46 5.99 -39.19
N ILE A 6 -36.91 5.31 -38.13
CA ILE A 6 -36.97 5.83 -36.77
C ILE A 6 -35.67 5.42 -36.07
N LEU A 7 -34.74 6.36 -35.93
CA LEU A 7 -33.53 6.20 -35.11
C LEU A 7 -33.92 6.34 -33.64
N SER A 8 -33.96 5.23 -32.90
CA SER A 8 -34.09 5.23 -31.44
C SER A 8 -32.70 5.37 -30.82
N ILE A 9 -32.43 6.51 -30.19
CA ILE A 9 -31.22 6.75 -29.40
C ILE A 9 -31.40 6.04 -28.06
N VAL A 10 -30.71 4.92 -27.86
CA VAL A 10 -30.61 4.27 -26.55
C VAL A 10 -29.58 5.04 -25.74
N ALA A 11 -30.03 5.83 -24.77
CA ALA A 11 -29.17 6.40 -23.75
C ALA A 11 -28.69 5.26 -22.84
N ILE A 12 -27.45 4.81 -23.04
CA ILE A 12 -26.79 3.89 -22.12
C ILE A 12 -26.45 4.72 -20.89
N ALA A 13 -27.28 4.61 -19.86
CA ALA A 13 -26.93 5.06 -18.52
C ALA A 13 -25.75 4.21 -18.06
N THR A 14 -24.53 4.76 -18.14
CA THR A 14 -23.36 4.22 -17.46
C THR A 14 -23.62 4.32 -15.97
N LEU A 15 -24.16 3.24 -15.39
CA LEU A 15 -24.12 3.01 -13.96
C LEU A 15 -22.65 2.94 -13.57
N ALA A 16 -22.11 4.07 -13.10
CA ALA A 16 -20.87 4.08 -12.35
C ALA A 16 -21.12 3.27 -11.07
N ILE A 17 -20.85 1.98 -11.14
CA ILE A 17 -20.69 1.16 -9.95
C ILE A 17 -19.43 1.72 -9.30
N SER A 18 -19.60 2.62 -8.34
CA SER A 18 -18.56 2.91 -7.36
C SER A 18 -18.36 1.61 -6.57
N GLY A 19 -17.57 0.70 -7.13
CA GLY A 19 -16.97 -0.37 -6.35
C GLY A 19 -16.17 0.34 -5.29
N VAL A 20 -16.67 0.31 -4.06
CA VAL A 20 -15.85 0.56 -2.89
C VAL A 20 -14.86 -0.58 -2.89
N ASP A 21 -13.71 -0.36 -3.51
CA ASP A 21 -12.55 -1.24 -3.37
C ASP A 21 -12.07 -1.03 -1.93
N ALA A 22 -12.67 -1.79 -1.01
CA ALA A 22 -12.60 -1.52 0.42
C ALA A 22 -11.17 -1.65 1.00
N GLY A 23 -10.21 -2.06 0.18
CA GLY A 23 -8.78 -2.12 0.50
C GLY A 23 -7.94 -0.97 -0.05
N LEU A 24 -8.45 -0.11 -0.95
CA LEU A 24 -7.64 0.96 -1.57
C LEU A 24 -7.80 2.31 -0.88
N GLN A 25 -6.71 3.06 -0.85
CA GLN A 25 -6.70 4.43 -0.33
C GLN A 25 -7.55 5.39 -1.19
N ASP A 26 -8.21 6.35 -0.53
CA ASP A 26 -8.77 7.50 -1.25
C ASP A 26 -7.61 8.27 -1.91
N PRO A 27 -7.65 8.51 -3.25
CA PRO A 27 -6.52 9.14 -3.94
C PRO A 27 -6.17 10.54 -3.41
N GLY A 28 -7.17 11.30 -2.93
CA GLY A 28 -6.95 12.62 -2.36
C GLY A 28 -6.31 12.58 -0.98
N VAL A 29 -6.72 11.64 -0.13
CA VAL A 29 -6.09 11.37 1.17
C VAL A 29 -4.67 10.87 0.98
N TYR A 30 -4.47 9.88 0.10
CA TYR A 30 -3.15 9.32 -0.18
C TYR A 30 -2.17 10.39 -0.67
N ALA A 31 -2.57 11.19 -1.67
CA ALA A 31 -1.71 12.24 -2.22
C ALA A 31 -1.34 13.32 -1.19
N ARG A 32 -2.22 13.58 -0.21
CA ARG A 32 -2.01 14.60 0.82
C ARG A 32 -1.18 14.09 2.00
N ASP A 33 -1.50 12.90 2.51
CA ASP A 33 -1.04 12.45 3.83
C ASP A 33 0.00 11.33 3.75
N ILE A 34 -0.01 10.51 2.70
CA ILE A 34 0.81 9.30 2.60
C ILE A 34 1.94 9.47 1.59
N ALA A 35 1.61 9.84 0.35
CA ALA A 35 2.57 9.97 -0.75
C ALA A 35 3.77 10.87 -0.40
N PRO A 36 3.62 12.04 0.26
CA PRO A 36 4.77 12.88 0.61
C PRO A 36 5.79 12.17 1.51
N VAL A 37 5.31 11.36 2.47
CA VAL A 37 6.18 10.60 3.38
C VAL A 37 6.95 9.52 2.63
N GLN A 38 6.29 8.81 1.71
CA GLN A 38 6.93 7.78 0.88
C GLN A 38 7.98 8.39 -0.06
N LEU A 39 7.63 9.49 -0.74
CA LEU A 39 8.54 10.19 -1.64
C LEU A 39 9.76 10.74 -0.90
N LEU A 40 9.57 11.29 0.30
CA LEU A 40 10.66 11.75 1.14
C LEU A 40 11.60 10.61 1.51
N ARG A 41 11.06 9.46 1.95
CA ARG A 41 11.87 8.27 2.28
C ARG A 41 12.73 7.81 1.10
N ILE A 42 12.12 7.69 -0.08
CA ILE A 42 12.82 7.29 -1.31
C ILE A 42 13.92 8.29 -1.65
N ALA A 43 13.63 9.60 -1.56
CA ALA A 43 14.61 10.65 -1.84
C ALA A 43 15.78 10.66 -0.83
N GLU A 44 15.50 10.51 0.46
CA GLU A 44 16.50 10.43 1.52
C GLU A 44 17.39 9.20 1.35
N TYR A 45 16.81 8.05 1.03
CA TYR A 45 17.55 6.83 0.75
C TYR A 45 18.50 7.02 -0.44
N ARG A 46 18.00 7.55 -1.55
CA ARG A 46 18.82 7.86 -2.73
C ARG A 46 19.95 8.82 -2.41
N SER A 47 19.69 9.87 -1.64
CA SER A 47 20.71 10.84 -1.25
C SER A 47 21.79 10.20 -0.37
N ARG A 48 21.40 9.36 0.60
CA ARG A 48 22.32 8.68 1.51
C ARG A 48 23.24 7.69 0.77
N TYR A 49 22.74 7.01 -0.26
CA TYR A 49 23.47 5.95 -0.97
C TYR A 49 23.86 6.31 -2.41
N ALA A 50 23.86 7.59 -2.79
CA ALA A 50 24.02 8.04 -4.18
C ALA A 50 25.27 7.50 -4.92
N GLY A 51 26.34 7.16 -4.20
CA GLY A 51 27.56 6.57 -4.78
C GLY A 51 27.67 5.03 -4.69
N ALA A 52 26.67 4.37 -4.12
CA ALA A 52 26.67 2.93 -3.85
C ALA A 52 25.51 2.19 -4.53
N LEU A 53 24.50 2.90 -5.04
CA LEU A 53 23.39 2.31 -5.77
C LEU A 53 23.83 1.86 -7.16
N ASP A 54 23.50 0.62 -7.51
CA ASP A 54 23.64 0.13 -8.88
C ASP A 54 22.41 0.49 -9.75
N ASP A 55 22.46 0.12 -11.02
CA ASP A 55 21.40 0.42 -11.99
C ASP A 55 20.07 -0.27 -11.63
N ALA A 56 20.11 -1.49 -11.08
CA ALA A 56 18.92 -2.24 -10.70
C ALA A 56 18.22 -1.60 -9.49
N GLN A 57 19.00 -1.23 -8.48
CA GLN A 57 18.54 -0.50 -7.30
C GLN A 57 17.97 0.86 -7.68
N THR A 58 18.63 1.57 -8.58
CA THR A 58 18.16 2.87 -9.10
C THR A 58 16.81 2.72 -9.81
N ALA A 59 16.67 1.71 -10.69
CA ALA A 59 15.44 1.45 -11.42
C ALA A 59 14.27 1.10 -10.49
N VAL A 60 14.49 0.31 -9.45
CA VAL A 60 13.47 0.00 -8.44
C VAL A 60 13.01 1.26 -7.71
N LEU A 61 13.94 2.13 -7.29
CA LEU A 61 13.59 3.38 -6.61
C LEU A 61 12.85 4.36 -7.54
N ASP A 62 13.14 4.34 -8.85
CA ASP A 62 12.37 5.09 -9.85
C ASP A 62 10.96 4.54 -10.04
N ARG A 63 10.82 3.21 -10.10
CA ARG A 63 9.51 2.55 -10.14
C ARG A 63 8.68 2.90 -8.91
N MET A 64 9.23 2.73 -7.70
CA MET A 64 8.52 3.11 -6.46
C MET A 64 8.03 4.55 -6.50
N LYS A 65 8.87 5.49 -6.96
CA LYS A 65 8.48 6.89 -7.09
C LYS A 65 7.31 7.07 -8.08
N ALA A 66 7.37 6.40 -9.23
CA ALA A 66 6.30 6.45 -10.23
C ALA A 66 5.00 5.89 -9.66
N ASP A 67 5.07 4.74 -8.98
CA ASP A 67 3.91 4.07 -8.40
C ASP A 67 3.30 4.92 -7.28
N VAL A 68 4.12 5.57 -6.44
CA VAL A 68 3.64 6.54 -5.45
C VAL A 68 2.93 7.73 -6.12
N VAL A 69 3.49 8.31 -7.18
CA VAL A 69 2.86 9.47 -7.83
C VAL A 69 1.55 9.08 -8.52
N ALA A 70 1.48 7.87 -9.09
CA ALA A 70 0.31 7.38 -9.81
C ALA A 70 -0.74 6.71 -8.90
N LEU A 71 -0.41 6.42 -7.63
CA LEU A 71 -1.15 5.46 -6.80
C LEU A 71 -1.39 4.15 -7.57
N ALA A 72 -0.33 3.59 -8.15
CA ALA A 72 -0.40 2.37 -8.95
C ALA A 72 -0.41 1.14 -8.05
N THR A 73 -1.54 0.45 -7.97
CA THR A 73 -1.76 -0.74 -7.13
C THR A 73 -1.86 -2.04 -7.92
N ASP A 74 -1.84 -1.95 -9.26
CA ASP A 74 -2.13 -3.04 -10.19
C ASP A 74 -1.07 -4.15 -10.21
N ASP A 75 0.16 -3.86 -9.78
CA ASP A 75 1.27 -4.81 -9.83
C ASP A 75 2.20 -4.72 -8.61
N VAL A 76 1.59 -4.56 -7.43
CA VAL A 76 2.31 -4.54 -6.15
C VAL A 76 3.18 -5.79 -5.95
N PRO A 77 2.72 -7.04 -6.22
CA PRO A 77 3.56 -8.23 -6.05
C PRO A 77 4.87 -8.19 -6.85
N ALA A 78 4.84 -7.69 -8.09
CA ALA A 78 6.08 -7.60 -8.88
C ALA A 78 6.98 -6.45 -8.43
N LEU A 79 6.43 -5.36 -7.88
CA LEU A 79 7.23 -4.33 -7.22
C LEU A 79 7.97 -4.92 -6.01
N GLU A 80 7.27 -5.69 -5.17
CA GLU A 80 7.84 -6.36 -4.00
C GLU A 80 8.93 -7.35 -4.40
N GLU A 81 8.69 -8.19 -5.41
CA GLU A 81 9.69 -9.12 -5.95
C GLU A 81 10.94 -8.40 -6.47
N ALA A 82 10.77 -7.36 -7.29
CA ALA A 82 11.88 -6.58 -7.84
C ALA A 82 12.69 -5.89 -6.74
N CYS A 83 12.02 -5.36 -5.73
CA CYS A 83 12.64 -4.73 -4.59
C CYS A 83 13.42 -5.72 -3.71
N ASN A 84 12.83 -6.90 -3.44
CA ASN A 84 13.51 -7.97 -2.72
C ASN A 84 14.76 -8.46 -3.48
N ALA A 85 14.68 -8.55 -4.81
CA ALA A 85 15.82 -8.94 -5.64
C ALA A 85 16.96 -7.90 -5.62
N ALA A 86 16.63 -6.60 -5.60
CA ALA A 86 17.62 -5.51 -5.65
C ALA A 86 18.24 -5.14 -4.30
N PHE A 87 17.46 -5.24 -3.20
CA PHE A 87 17.87 -4.76 -1.88
C PHE A 87 17.90 -5.84 -0.80
N GLY A 88 17.25 -6.98 -1.03
CA GLY A 88 16.99 -7.97 0.01
C GLY A 88 15.79 -7.60 0.89
N ALA A 89 15.25 -8.59 1.60
CA ALA A 89 13.96 -8.48 2.29
C ALA A 89 13.89 -7.38 3.35
N ALA A 90 14.93 -7.27 4.20
CA ALA A 90 14.92 -6.30 5.30
C ALA A 90 14.93 -4.85 4.79
N GLU A 91 15.78 -4.55 3.81
CA GLU A 91 15.88 -3.22 3.23
C GLU A 91 14.66 -2.90 2.36
N CYS A 92 14.17 -3.90 1.62
CA CYS A 92 12.95 -3.75 0.84
C CYS A 92 11.73 -3.41 1.70
N ARG A 93 11.59 -4.08 2.86
CA ARG A 93 10.54 -3.78 3.84
C ARG A 93 10.60 -2.33 4.33
N TYR A 94 11.79 -1.85 4.66
CA TYR A 94 11.98 -0.46 5.06
C TYR A 94 11.61 0.50 3.91
N LEU A 95 12.09 0.24 2.69
CA LEU A 95 11.79 1.07 1.53
C LEU A 95 10.30 1.14 1.21
N LEU A 96 9.59 0.02 1.24
CA LEU A 96 8.18 -0.05 0.88
C LEU A 96 7.23 0.39 2.00
N THR A 97 7.57 0.14 3.27
CA THR A 97 6.61 0.37 4.37
C THR A 97 7.08 1.37 5.43
N GLY A 98 8.37 1.72 5.44
CA GLY A 98 9.00 2.49 6.50
C GLY A 98 9.31 1.68 7.75
N LYS A 99 8.88 0.40 7.80
CA LYS A 99 9.07 -0.49 8.94
C LYS A 99 10.44 -1.15 8.85
N GLY A 100 11.32 -0.87 9.80
CA GLY A 100 12.62 -1.56 9.95
C GLY A 100 12.62 -2.63 11.05
N GLU A 101 13.70 -3.39 11.19
CA GLU A 101 13.85 -4.47 12.20
C GLU A 101 13.57 -4.02 13.65
N SER A 102 13.73 -2.72 13.95
CA SER A 102 13.55 -2.17 15.30
C SER A 102 12.08 -1.96 15.72
N GLU A 103 11.12 -1.97 14.79
CA GLU A 103 9.71 -1.75 15.11
C GLU A 103 9.01 -2.98 15.72
N GLY A 104 9.58 -4.18 15.52
CA GLY A 104 9.12 -5.42 16.16
C GLY A 104 9.18 -5.38 17.71
N LYS A 105 9.95 -4.44 18.29
CA LYS A 105 9.98 -4.21 19.74
C LYS A 105 9.04 -3.09 20.21
N ALA A 106 8.71 -2.12 19.35
CA ALA A 106 7.85 -0.99 19.69
C ALA A 106 6.35 -1.37 19.63
N ARG A 107 5.94 -2.27 18.73
CA ARG A 107 4.54 -2.71 18.61
C ARG A 107 4.01 -3.55 19.78
N ARG A 108 4.89 -4.16 20.58
CA ARG A 108 4.49 -4.87 21.81
C ARG A 108 3.98 -3.96 22.93
N ALA A 109 4.12 -2.63 22.80
CA ALA A 109 3.62 -1.68 23.79
C ALA A 109 2.14 -1.27 23.59
N PHE A 110 1.49 -1.59 22.45
CA PHE A 110 0.11 -1.15 22.21
C PHE A 110 -0.98 -2.12 22.73
N VAL A 111 -0.57 -3.27 23.26
CA VAL A 111 -1.48 -4.26 23.90
C VAL A 111 -2.03 -3.76 25.26
N LEU A 112 -1.61 -2.58 25.74
CA LEU A 112 -1.98 -2.07 27.08
C LEU A 112 -2.94 -0.86 27.11
N ALA A 113 -3.52 -0.42 25.99
CA ALA A 113 -4.57 0.62 26.01
C ALA A 113 -5.98 0.00 25.94
N SER A 114 -6.33 -0.76 26.96
CA SER A 114 -7.65 -1.38 27.15
C SER A 114 -8.74 -0.31 27.35
N ARG A 115 -9.50 0.03 26.29
CA ARG A 115 -10.88 0.60 26.29
C ARG A 115 -11.36 1.09 24.91
N GLN A 116 -10.50 1.22 23.90
CA GLN A 116 -10.86 1.60 22.53
C GLN A 116 -10.62 0.44 21.56
N LYS A 117 -11.49 0.34 20.54
CA LYS A 117 -11.31 -0.58 19.41
C LYS A 117 -9.93 -0.31 18.80
N PRO A 118 -8.98 -1.26 18.85
CA PRO A 118 -7.61 -0.98 18.47
C PRO A 118 -7.53 -0.76 16.95
N MET A 119 -6.63 0.12 16.50
CA MET A 119 -6.45 0.41 15.08
C MET A 119 -5.83 -0.80 14.38
N CYS A 120 -6.33 -1.14 13.18
CA CYS A 120 -5.71 -2.16 12.35
C CYS A 120 -4.27 -1.75 11.97
N GLU A 121 -3.41 -2.73 11.71
CA GLU A 121 -1.96 -2.56 11.66
C GLU A 121 -1.28 -3.17 10.43
N CYS A 122 -2.00 -3.97 9.67
CA CYS A 122 -1.60 -4.58 8.40
C CYS A 122 -2.77 -4.54 7.41
N SER A 123 -2.47 -4.77 6.14
CA SER A 123 -3.45 -5.03 5.08
C SER A 123 -3.31 -6.48 4.64
N ASP A 124 -4.42 -7.14 4.34
CA ASP A 124 -4.43 -8.48 3.76
C ASP A 124 -4.11 -8.51 2.25
N GLU A 125 -4.18 -7.35 1.57
CA GLU A 125 -3.79 -7.18 0.16
C GLU A 125 -2.25 -7.11 -0.04
N SER A 126 -1.53 -6.59 0.95
CA SER A 126 -0.06 -6.49 0.94
C SER A 126 0.45 -6.61 2.37
N ASP A 127 0.60 -7.86 2.83
CA ASP A 127 1.02 -8.13 4.20
C ASP A 127 2.53 -7.95 4.38
N TRP A 128 2.89 -7.16 5.40
CA TRP A 128 4.29 -6.91 5.80
C TRP A 128 4.49 -7.26 7.27
N CYS A 129 3.87 -8.36 7.68
CA CYS A 129 4.01 -8.90 9.02
C CYS A 129 5.42 -9.50 9.22
N ASP A 130 5.86 -9.58 10.47
CA ASP A 130 7.15 -10.23 10.79
C ASP A 130 7.11 -11.73 10.46
N ASP A 131 8.29 -12.34 10.31
CA ASP A 131 8.41 -13.78 10.08
C ASP A 131 7.64 -14.61 11.13
N GLY A 132 6.85 -15.57 10.65
CA GLY A 132 5.97 -16.38 11.49
C GLY A 132 4.61 -15.73 11.79
N PHE A 133 4.34 -14.54 11.26
CA PHE A 133 3.05 -13.86 11.38
C PHE A 133 2.38 -13.71 10.01
N ARG A 134 1.04 -13.61 10.01
CA ARG A 134 0.21 -13.28 8.85
C ARG A 134 -0.76 -12.17 9.20
N CYS A 135 -1.18 -11.37 8.23
CA CYS A 135 -2.29 -10.45 8.47
C CYS A 135 -3.60 -11.25 8.58
N ASP A 136 -4.36 -11.02 9.65
CA ASP A 136 -5.69 -11.58 9.84
C ASP A 136 -6.72 -10.45 9.84
N TYR A 137 -7.53 -10.44 8.78
CA TYR A 137 -8.52 -9.42 8.49
C TYR A 137 -9.51 -9.26 9.66
N GLN A 138 -9.70 -8.03 10.11
CA GLN A 138 -10.62 -7.65 11.18
C GLN A 138 -10.44 -8.44 12.49
N PHE A 139 -9.23 -8.97 12.76
CA PHE A 139 -8.94 -9.64 14.03
C PHE A 139 -9.28 -8.71 15.22
N ASN A 140 -10.02 -9.24 16.20
CA ASN A 140 -10.59 -8.47 17.32
C ASN A 140 -11.41 -7.23 16.93
N GLN A 141 -11.99 -7.23 15.72
CA GLN A 141 -12.75 -6.12 15.16
C GLN A 141 -11.95 -4.81 15.18
N CYS A 142 -10.70 -4.81 14.70
CA CYS A 142 -9.87 -3.61 14.64
C CYS A 142 -10.50 -2.47 13.81
N ALA A 143 -10.10 -1.23 14.08
CA ALA A 143 -10.59 -0.06 13.37
C ALA A 143 -9.75 0.17 12.10
N VAL A 144 -10.41 0.08 10.95
CA VAL A 144 -9.79 0.32 9.64
C VAL A 144 -9.23 1.74 9.61
N ASN A 145 -8.03 1.87 9.07
CA ASN A 145 -7.37 3.15 8.86
C ASN A 145 -6.49 3.10 7.62
N ASP A 146 -5.79 4.19 7.38
CA ASP A 146 -5.09 4.43 6.13
C ASP A 146 -3.58 4.19 6.22
N GLY A 147 -2.97 3.83 5.09
CA GLY A 147 -1.51 3.82 4.95
C GLY A 147 -0.81 2.50 5.25
N CYS A 148 -1.47 1.35 5.06
CA CYS A 148 -0.85 0.03 5.13
C CYS A 148 -0.42 -0.51 3.75
N GLY A 149 0.31 -1.63 3.81
CA GLY A 149 0.84 -2.32 2.63
C GLY A 149 1.99 -1.58 1.96
N SER A 150 2.40 -2.11 0.82
CA SER A 150 3.44 -1.51 -0.01
C SER A 150 3.12 -0.06 -0.36
N LEU A 151 4.06 0.83 -0.05
CA LEU A 151 3.98 2.27 -0.26
C LEU A 151 2.80 2.95 0.46
N GLY A 152 2.16 2.27 1.42
CA GLY A 152 0.97 2.78 2.12
C GLY A 152 -0.27 2.91 1.22
N MET A 153 -0.34 2.14 0.13
CA MET A 153 -1.41 2.24 -0.87
C MET A 153 -2.72 1.58 -0.45
N PHE A 154 -2.71 0.81 0.64
CA PHE A 154 -3.84 0.03 1.11
C PHE A 154 -4.35 0.51 2.45
N ALA A 155 -5.61 0.20 2.75
CA ALA A 155 -6.17 0.35 4.08
C ALA A 155 -5.52 -0.67 5.04
N CYS A 156 -5.30 -0.27 6.28
CA CYS A 156 -5.03 -1.19 7.36
C CYS A 156 -6.35 -1.83 7.77
N ASP A 157 -6.48 -3.14 7.63
CA ASP A 157 -7.73 -3.89 7.84
C ASP A 157 -7.59 -5.08 8.79
N GLY A 158 -6.37 -5.43 9.22
CA GLY A 158 -6.11 -6.57 10.08
C GLY A 158 -5.02 -6.38 11.13
N PHE A 159 -4.72 -7.47 11.85
CA PHE A 159 -3.55 -7.59 12.73
C PHE A 159 -2.61 -8.69 12.31
N CYS A 160 -1.32 -8.47 12.55
CA CYS A 160 -0.32 -9.53 12.43
C CYS A 160 -0.49 -10.52 13.59
N ILE A 161 -0.99 -11.71 13.28
CA ILE A 161 -1.12 -12.82 14.23
C ILE A 161 -0.17 -13.95 13.88
N VAL A 162 0.15 -14.81 14.85
CA VAL A 162 0.99 -15.99 14.62
C VAL A 162 0.29 -16.91 13.61
N LYS A 163 1.06 -17.40 12.64
CA LYS A 163 0.62 -18.39 11.63
C LYS A 163 0.15 -19.69 12.26
#